data_AF-A0A1M3KET5-F1
#
_entry.id   AF-A0A1M3KET5-F1
#
_cell.length_a   1.000
_cell.length_b   1.000
_cell.length_c   1.000
_cell.angle_alpha   90.00
_cell.angle_beta   90.00
_cell.angle_gamma   90.00
#
_symmetry.space_group_name_H-M   'P 1'
#
loop_
_entity.id
_entity.type
_entity.pdbx_description
1 polymer ?
#
loop_
_entity_poly.entity_id
_entity_poly.type
_entity_poly.pdbx_seq_one_letter_code
_entity_poly.pdbx_strand_id
1 'polypeptide(L)'
;MIFLGVLIVLFLGIIAAFSIPSIRERILWKADEYKVRLDYALNPPEEAVFIPVSTPLGNSNPTATATTLPTNTPQIQQSETQITATPTFVPTALPASIKLEGIKYQDQHGLWNYCAPANLAMQLSYWGWDGDRLDTGRVLKPYEKDKNVMLYEMADYVLENTNLQAVVRSGGDLNLLKRLIANGFPVLVEKGVFIKDLSGKLSWMGHYAVLNGYDDSRAQFITQDSYFSPDYPIDYNELDKQWRSFNYAFILIYPVEKQDQVVRLLGQLADDQQANLIAYERANAEISSSSGNELFFAWFNRGTSQVQLQDFIGAAESYDFAFQLYAQLPDSQRPWRIVWYQTGPYFAYYYSGRYQDVIKLASLTIDAANEPYLEESFYWRALAFVALGENQKALSDLYTSLEYHPGFGPSVALMQQLGVTQ
;
A
#
# COMPACT_ATOMS: atom_id res chain seq x y z
N MET A 1 -38.27 40.26 -25.63
CA MET A 1 -37.52 41.25 -24.83
C MET A 1 -37.30 40.77 -23.39
N ILE A 2 -38.35 40.52 -22.60
CA ILE A 2 -38.22 40.10 -21.18
C ILE A 2 -37.46 38.77 -21.03
N PHE A 3 -37.77 37.77 -21.86
CA PHE A 3 -37.12 36.45 -21.81
C PHE A 3 -35.61 36.51 -22.11
N LEU A 4 -35.21 37.38 -23.04
CA LEU A 4 -33.80 37.61 -23.37
C LEU A 4 -33.08 38.32 -22.23
N GLY A 5 -33.73 39.28 -21.57
CA GLY A 5 -33.19 39.97 -20.39
C GLY A 5 -32.93 39.02 -19.21
N VAL A 6 -33.85 38.08 -18.95
CA VAL A 6 -33.68 37.07 -17.89
C VAL A 6 -32.50 36.13 -18.19
N LEU A 7 -32.37 35.68 -19.44
CA LEU A 7 -31.24 34.82 -19.85
C LEU A 7 -29.89 35.52 -19.71
N ILE A 8 -29.80 36.81 -20.06
CA ILE A 8 -28.57 37.60 -19.90
C ILE A 8 -28.21 37.74 -18.41
N VAL A 9 -29.19 38.01 -17.54
CA VAL A 9 -28.94 38.12 -16.09
C VAL A 9 -28.48 36.80 -15.50
N LEU A 10 -29.10 35.68 -15.89
CA LEU A 10 -28.67 34.33 -15.46
C LEU A 10 -27.25 34.01 -15.96
N PHE A 11 -26.95 34.32 -17.22
CA PHE A 11 -25.63 34.10 -17.80
C PHE A 11 -24.54 34.93 -17.10
N LEU A 12 -24.80 36.22 -16.84
CA LEU A 12 -23.90 37.07 -16.06
C LEU A 12 -23.76 36.60 -14.61
N GLY A 13 -24.85 36.10 -14.00
CA GLY A 13 -24.82 35.49 -12.68
C GLY A 13 -23.93 34.24 -12.63
N ILE A 14 -23.98 33.40 -13.68
CA ILE A 14 -23.09 32.23 -13.82
C ILE A 14 -21.64 32.67 -13.97
N ILE A 15 -21.33 33.65 -14.83
CA ILE A 15 -19.96 34.17 -14.99
C ILE A 15 -19.43 34.74 -13.68
N ALA A 16 -20.24 35.54 -12.97
CA ALA A 16 -19.86 36.11 -11.69
C ALA A 16 -19.61 35.02 -10.63
N ALA A 17 -20.47 33.99 -10.57
CA ALA A 17 -20.27 32.85 -9.70
C ALA A 17 -18.99 32.06 -10.05
N PHE A 18 -18.70 31.85 -11.35
CA PHE A 18 -17.51 31.14 -11.81
C PHE A 18 -16.20 31.95 -11.66
N SER A 19 -16.31 33.27 -11.48
CA SER A 19 -15.18 34.15 -11.19
C SER A 19 -14.70 34.04 -9.74
N ILE A 20 -15.50 33.44 -8.85
CA ILE A 20 -15.14 33.16 -7.46
C ILE A 20 -14.47 31.78 -7.40
N PRO A 21 -13.17 31.67 -7.10
CA PRO A 21 -12.43 30.40 -7.15
C PRO A 21 -13.08 29.28 -6.33
N SER A 22 -13.54 29.58 -5.12
CA SER A 22 -14.17 28.60 -4.23
C SER A 22 -15.50 28.04 -4.75
N ILE A 23 -16.26 28.83 -5.53
CA ILE A 23 -17.49 28.36 -6.17
C ILE A 23 -17.14 27.54 -7.40
N ARG A 24 -16.20 28.02 -8.21
CA ARG A 24 -15.70 27.30 -9.39
C ARG A 24 -15.18 25.91 -9.03
N GLU A 25 -14.32 25.82 -8.03
CA GLU A 25 -13.74 24.54 -7.56
C GLU A 25 -14.83 23.58 -7.08
N ARG A 26 -15.82 24.05 -6.33
CA ARG A 26 -16.96 23.21 -5.90
C ARG A 26 -17.80 22.70 -7.07
N ILE A 27 -18.02 23.54 -8.09
CA ILE A 27 -18.77 23.14 -9.28
C ILE A 27 -17.97 22.12 -10.09
N LEU A 28 -16.67 22.38 -10.33
CA LEU A 28 -15.79 21.46 -11.05
C LEU A 28 -15.68 20.12 -10.33
N TRP A 29 -15.49 20.14 -9.01
CA TRP A 29 -15.50 18.93 -8.18
C TRP A 29 -16.77 18.11 -8.36
N LYS A 30 -17.93 18.77 -8.34
CA LYS A 30 -19.20 18.07 -8.55
C LYS A 30 -19.35 17.55 -9.97
N ALA A 31 -18.90 18.29 -10.98
CA ALA A 31 -18.90 17.84 -12.36
C ALA A 31 -18.02 16.58 -12.53
N ASP A 32 -16.83 16.57 -11.95
CA ASP A 32 -15.93 15.41 -11.96
C ASP A 32 -16.56 14.20 -11.24
N GLU A 33 -17.18 14.42 -10.08
CA GLU A 33 -17.92 13.37 -9.36
C GLU A 33 -19.03 12.76 -10.22
N TYR A 34 -19.81 13.58 -10.94
CA TYR A 34 -20.83 13.09 -11.87
C TYR A 34 -20.24 12.35 -13.07
N LYS A 35 -19.11 12.82 -13.60
CA LYS A 35 -18.40 12.15 -14.70
C LYS A 35 -17.95 10.75 -14.28
N VAL A 36 -17.30 10.63 -13.11
CA VAL A 36 -16.85 9.34 -12.56
C VAL A 36 -18.04 8.42 -12.29
N ARG A 37 -19.13 8.94 -11.70
CA ARG A 37 -20.37 8.19 -11.47
C ARG A 37 -20.94 7.62 -12.76
N LEU A 38 -21.00 8.42 -13.81
CA LEU A 38 -21.52 8.00 -15.10
C LEU A 38 -20.61 6.95 -15.74
N ASP A 39 -19.30 7.16 -15.71
CA ASP A 39 -18.33 6.23 -16.28
C ASP A 39 -18.38 4.87 -15.59
N TYR A 40 -18.31 4.81 -14.25
CA TYR A 40 -18.38 3.54 -13.52
C TYR A 40 -19.77 2.89 -13.51
N ALA A 41 -20.83 3.65 -13.80
CA ALA A 41 -22.15 3.06 -14.03
C ALA A 41 -22.24 2.36 -15.40
N LEU A 42 -21.47 2.80 -16.39
CA LEU A 42 -21.43 2.22 -17.74
C LEU A 42 -20.34 1.15 -17.87
N ASN A 43 -19.21 1.36 -17.18
CA ASN A 43 -18.00 0.55 -17.20
C ASN A 43 -17.59 0.21 -15.75
N PRO A 44 -18.31 -0.68 -15.05
CA PRO A 44 -18.02 -1.03 -13.66
C PRO A 44 -16.65 -1.73 -13.54
N PRO A 45 -15.66 -1.11 -12.86
CA PRO A 45 -14.31 -1.66 -12.81
C PRO A 45 -14.21 -3.00 -12.06
N GLU A 46 -15.12 -3.24 -11.12
CA GLU A 46 -15.23 -4.51 -10.40
C GLU A 46 -15.61 -5.71 -11.29
N GLU A 47 -16.19 -5.50 -12.47
CA GLU A 47 -16.51 -6.56 -13.43
C GLU A 47 -15.27 -6.98 -14.24
N ALA A 48 -14.23 -6.15 -14.26
CA ALA A 48 -12.98 -6.44 -14.96
C ALA A 48 -12.18 -7.52 -14.20
N VAL A 49 -11.86 -8.62 -14.88
CA VAL A 49 -11.12 -9.74 -14.30
C VAL A 49 -9.87 -10.03 -15.13
N PHE A 50 -8.72 -10.06 -14.47
CA PHE A 50 -7.49 -10.53 -15.06
C PHE A 50 -7.43 -12.06 -15.03
N ILE A 51 -7.19 -12.66 -16.19
CA ILE A 51 -6.91 -14.10 -16.31
C ILE A 51 -5.49 -14.26 -16.85
N PRO A 52 -4.53 -14.70 -16.01
CA PRO A 52 -3.16 -14.90 -16.44
C PRO A 52 -3.07 -15.98 -17.53
N VAL A 53 -2.11 -15.83 -18.46
CA VAL A 53 -1.75 -16.91 -19.38
C VAL A 53 -1.04 -17.99 -18.58
N SER A 54 -1.74 -19.09 -18.31
CA SER A 54 -1.14 -20.24 -17.66
C SER A 54 -0.02 -20.82 -18.53
N THR A 55 1.21 -20.80 -18.03
CA THR A 55 2.25 -21.71 -18.52
C THR A 55 1.88 -23.11 -18.06
N PRO A 56 1.70 -24.10 -18.97
CA PRO A 56 1.56 -25.48 -18.55
C PRO A 56 2.91 -25.98 -18.04
N LEU A 57 3.14 -25.86 -16.73
CA LEU A 57 4.16 -26.61 -16.01
C LEU A 57 3.42 -27.46 -14.97
N GLY A 58 3.61 -28.78 -15.10
CA GLY A 58 2.72 -29.79 -14.55
C GLY A 58 2.46 -29.69 -13.06
N ASN A 59 1.29 -30.20 -12.65
CA ASN A 59 0.85 -30.45 -11.28
C ASN A 59 2.02 -30.58 -10.28
N SER A 60 2.45 -29.46 -9.73
CA SER A 60 3.25 -29.43 -8.53
C SER A 60 2.29 -29.07 -7.41
N ASN A 61 1.55 -30.09 -6.96
CA ASN A 61 1.12 -30.07 -5.57
C ASN A 61 2.37 -29.77 -4.72
N PRO A 62 2.31 -28.85 -3.74
CA PRO A 62 3.44 -28.64 -2.85
C PRO A 62 3.80 -29.99 -2.24
N THR A 63 4.95 -30.53 -2.66
CA THR A 63 5.47 -31.76 -2.08
C THR A 63 5.90 -31.40 -0.68
N ALA A 64 5.16 -31.89 0.32
CA ALA A 64 5.59 -31.84 1.70
C ALA A 64 7.00 -32.44 1.76
N THR A 65 8.00 -31.59 2.01
CA THR A 65 9.37 -32.06 2.23
C THR A 65 9.34 -32.83 3.55
N ALA A 66 9.59 -34.14 3.48
CA ALA A 66 9.65 -34.98 4.66
C ALA A 66 10.79 -34.50 5.57
N THR A 67 10.42 -34.07 6.77
CA THR A 67 11.36 -33.74 7.85
C THR A 67 12.22 -34.97 8.15
N THR A 68 13.52 -34.88 7.91
CA THR A 68 14.46 -35.93 8.32
C THR A 68 14.51 -36.00 9.85
N LEU A 69 14.23 -37.18 10.40
CA LEU A 69 14.41 -37.48 11.82
C LEU A 69 15.87 -37.20 12.24
N PRO A 70 16.12 -36.58 13.41
CA PRO A 70 17.47 -36.36 13.88
C PRO A 70 18.18 -37.69 14.18
N THR A 71 19.42 -37.78 13.72
CA THR A 71 20.33 -38.91 13.97
C THR A 71 20.90 -38.82 15.37
N ASN A 72 20.89 -39.94 16.11
CA ASN A 72 21.48 -40.06 17.44
C ASN A 72 22.97 -39.71 17.42
N THR A 73 23.33 -38.64 18.13
CA THR A 73 24.72 -38.23 18.36
C THR A 73 25.25 -38.91 19.63
N PRO A 74 26.49 -39.41 19.67
CA PRO A 74 27.03 -40.11 20.83
C PRO A 74 27.18 -39.19 22.06
N GLN A 75 26.78 -39.74 23.21
CA GLN A 75 26.80 -39.11 24.52
C GLN A 75 28.23 -38.89 25.01
N ILE A 76 28.67 -37.63 25.03
CA ILE A 76 29.90 -37.22 25.73
C ILE A 76 29.55 -36.94 27.19
N GLN A 77 30.28 -37.58 28.09
CA GLN A 77 30.16 -37.44 29.54
C GLN A 77 30.60 -36.03 29.96
N GLN A 78 29.64 -35.17 30.31
CA GLN A 78 29.90 -33.83 30.84
C GLN A 78 30.36 -33.92 32.31
N SER A 79 31.48 -33.27 32.61
CA SER A 79 31.87 -32.93 33.98
C SER A 79 30.97 -31.81 34.51
N GLU A 80 30.39 -32.01 35.69
CA GLU A 80 29.57 -31.02 36.40
C GLU A 80 30.39 -29.77 36.68
N THR A 81 30.22 -28.75 35.83
CA THR A 81 30.57 -27.38 36.17
C THR A 81 29.28 -26.68 36.56
N GLN A 82 29.20 -26.22 37.80
CA GLN A 82 28.08 -25.50 38.35
C GLN A 82 27.96 -24.13 37.65
N ILE A 83 27.19 -24.06 36.56
CA ILE A 83 26.88 -22.81 35.88
C ILE A 83 25.86 -22.07 36.74
N THR A 84 26.25 -20.91 37.26
CA THR A 84 25.35 -19.96 37.91
C THR A 84 24.28 -19.55 36.89
N ALA A 85 23.00 -19.77 37.19
CA ALA A 85 21.91 -19.33 36.34
C ALA A 85 21.98 -17.81 36.13
N THR A 86 22.29 -17.39 34.91
CA THR A 86 22.11 -16.00 34.49
C THR A 86 20.66 -15.62 34.72
N PRO A 87 20.35 -14.47 35.35
CA PRO A 87 18.97 -14.07 35.58
C PRO A 87 18.23 -14.01 34.24
N THR A 88 17.19 -14.83 34.10
CA THR A 88 16.27 -14.78 32.97
C THR A 88 15.60 -13.42 32.99
N PHE A 89 15.88 -12.57 32.00
CA PHE A 89 15.15 -11.32 31.80
C PHE A 89 13.67 -11.67 31.58
N VAL A 90 12.84 -11.45 32.59
CA VAL A 90 11.38 -11.49 32.41
C VAL A 90 11.04 -10.24 31.60
N PRO A 91 10.44 -10.37 30.40
CA PRO A 91 10.01 -9.20 29.63
C PRO A 91 9.09 -8.35 30.51
N THR A 92 9.38 -7.05 30.62
CA THR A 92 8.48 -6.11 31.28
C THR A 92 7.10 -6.21 30.63
N ALA A 93 6.08 -6.51 31.43
CA ALA A 93 4.71 -6.57 30.93
C ALA A 93 4.34 -5.22 30.30
N LEU A 94 3.74 -5.24 29.11
CA LEU A 94 3.22 -4.03 28.47
C LEU A 94 2.07 -3.46 29.32
N PRO A 95 1.89 -2.12 29.36
CA PRO A 95 0.73 -1.53 30.01
C PRO A 95 -0.55 -2.02 29.33
N ALA A 96 -1.63 -2.22 30.08
CA ALA A 96 -2.91 -2.69 29.53
C ALA A 96 -3.59 -1.65 28.61
N SER A 97 -3.26 -0.38 28.79
CA SER A 97 -3.65 0.69 27.88
C SER A 97 -2.62 1.81 27.89
N ILE A 98 -2.45 2.46 26.75
CA ILE A 98 -1.59 3.65 26.60
C ILE A 98 -2.08 4.46 25.40
N LYS A 99 -1.92 5.78 25.48
CA LYS A 99 -2.09 6.70 24.37
C LYS A 99 -0.92 7.68 24.37
N LEU A 100 -0.21 7.76 23.25
CA LEU A 100 0.81 8.74 22.98
C LEU A 100 0.13 10.04 22.55
N GLU A 101 0.39 11.12 23.28
CA GLU A 101 -0.12 12.46 22.97
C GLU A 101 0.90 13.23 22.12
N GLY A 102 0.45 14.30 21.45
CA GLY A 102 1.33 15.24 20.72
C GLY A 102 1.25 15.17 19.19
N ILE A 103 0.46 14.26 18.61
CA ILE A 103 0.16 14.27 17.18
C ILE A 103 -0.81 15.42 16.87
N LYS A 104 -0.45 16.29 15.92
CA LYS A 104 -1.33 17.30 15.34
C LYS A 104 -2.21 16.60 14.29
N TYR A 105 -3.50 16.45 14.57
CA TYR A 105 -4.45 15.79 13.66
C TYR A 105 -4.65 16.58 12.36
N GLN A 106 -4.72 15.87 11.23
CA GLN A 106 -4.97 16.42 9.91
C GLN A 106 -5.85 15.46 9.11
N ASP A 107 -7.02 15.91 8.67
CA ASP A 107 -7.86 15.12 7.77
C ASP A 107 -7.29 15.12 6.33
N GLN A 108 -7.92 14.40 5.40
CA GLN A 108 -7.67 14.47 3.96
C GLN A 108 -8.77 15.20 3.17
N HIS A 109 -9.81 15.68 3.86
CA HIS A 109 -10.99 16.25 3.22
C HIS A 109 -10.68 17.53 2.43
N GLY A 110 -11.33 17.64 1.28
CA GLY A 110 -11.11 18.74 0.33
C GLY A 110 -9.93 18.53 -0.61
N LEU A 111 -9.22 17.39 -0.52
CA LEU A 111 -8.08 17.04 -1.37
C LEU A 111 -8.24 15.59 -1.87
N TRP A 112 -7.98 15.36 -3.16
CA TRP A 112 -8.09 14.03 -3.77
C TRP A 112 -6.89 13.14 -3.41
N ASN A 113 -7.15 11.90 -2.99
CA ASN A 113 -6.12 10.87 -2.73
C ASN A 113 -5.02 11.35 -1.75
N TYR A 114 -5.41 12.09 -0.70
CA TYR A 114 -4.48 12.72 0.24
C TYR A 114 -4.24 11.93 1.54
N CYS A 115 -4.65 10.65 1.59
CA CYS A 115 -4.49 9.82 2.78
C CYS A 115 -3.02 9.64 3.19
N ALA A 116 -2.12 9.34 2.25
CA ALA A 116 -0.69 9.21 2.52
C ALA A 116 -0.05 10.52 3.00
N PRO A 117 -0.15 11.66 2.27
CA PRO A 117 0.37 12.94 2.73
C PRO A 117 -0.13 13.35 4.12
N ALA A 118 -1.43 13.19 4.39
CA ALA A 118 -2.03 13.55 5.67
C ALA A 118 -1.55 12.66 6.82
N ASN A 119 -1.51 11.33 6.63
CA ASN A 119 -1.02 10.41 7.67
C ASN A 119 0.48 10.57 7.94
N LEU A 120 1.29 10.80 6.90
CA LEU A 120 2.70 11.10 7.08
C LEU A 120 2.89 12.38 7.88
N ALA A 121 2.18 13.46 7.54
CA ALA A 121 2.24 14.72 8.26
C ALA A 121 1.83 14.57 9.74
N MET A 122 0.78 13.78 10.01
CA MET A 122 0.39 13.44 11.38
C MET A 122 1.50 12.69 12.13
N GLN A 123 2.12 11.67 11.54
CA GLN A 123 3.19 10.92 12.19
C GLN A 123 4.45 11.78 12.42
N LEU A 124 4.82 12.63 11.45
CA LEU A 124 5.93 13.58 11.58
C LEU A 124 5.70 14.60 12.70
N SER A 125 4.47 15.07 12.87
CA SER A 125 4.13 16.06 13.89
C SER A 125 4.38 15.57 15.32
N TYR A 126 4.33 14.25 15.57
CA TYR A 126 4.69 13.65 16.86
C TYR A 126 6.15 13.93 17.24
N TRP A 127 7.03 14.02 16.24
CA TRP A 127 8.45 14.29 16.41
C TRP A 127 8.79 15.79 16.31
N GLY A 128 7.79 16.66 16.41
CA GLY A 128 7.99 18.11 16.39
C GLY A 128 8.24 18.69 15.00
N TRP A 129 7.93 17.96 13.92
CA TRP A 129 7.93 18.54 12.58
C TRP A 129 6.80 19.58 12.45
N ASP A 130 7.11 20.73 11.84
CA ASP A 130 6.25 21.91 11.85
C ASP A 130 5.37 22.11 10.60
N GLY A 131 5.51 21.25 9.58
CA GLY A 131 4.71 21.34 8.36
C GLY A 131 3.33 20.68 8.48
N ASP A 132 2.64 20.62 7.35
CA ASP A 132 1.31 20.00 7.24
C ASP A 132 1.17 19.07 6.01
N ARG A 133 -0.04 18.54 5.80
CA ARG A 133 -0.39 17.63 4.72
C ARG A 133 -0.10 18.21 3.33
N LEU A 134 -0.13 19.53 3.17
CA LEU A 134 0.18 20.21 1.90
C LEU A 134 1.67 20.25 1.64
N ASP A 135 2.49 20.32 2.69
CA ASP A 135 3.96 20.25 2.54
C ASP A 135 4.41 18.85 2.14
N THR A 136 3.89 17.80 2.81
CA THR A 136 4.13 16.41 2.39
C THR A 136 3.56 16.15 0.99
N GLY A 137 2.33 16.62 0.73
CA GLY A 137 1.63 16.41 -0.54
C GLY A 137 2.29 17.07 -1.75
N ARG A 138 3.00 18.19 -1.56
CA ARG A 138 3.74 18.84 -2.66
C ARG A 138 4.87 17.96 -3.23
N VAL A 139 5.45 17.10 -2.39
CA VAL A 139 6.55 16.22 -2.77
C VAL A 139 6.02 14.84 -3.16
N LEU A 140 5.20 14.23 -2.29
CA LEU A 140 4.70 12.87 -2.50
C LEU A 140 3.69 12.76 -3.62
N LYS A 141 3.04 13.87 -3.98
CA LYS A 141 1.93 13.87 -4.92
C LYS A 141 2.09 15.02 -5.92
N PRO A 142 3.16 15.01 -6.74
CA PRO A 142 3.51 16.11 -7.63
C PRO A 142 2.40 16.39 -8.66
N TYR A 143 1.52 15.42 -8.90
CA TYR A 143 0.32 15.57 -9.72
C TYR A 143 -0.99 15.46 -8.91
N GLU A 144 -1.89 16.42 -9.09
CA GLU A 144 -3.11 16.53 -8.26
C GLU A 144 -4.08 15.35 -8.39
N LYS A 145 -4.01 14.56 -9.47
CA LYS A 145 -4.93 13.42 -9.65
C LYS A 145 -4.26 12.06 -9.54
N ASP A 146 -2.98 12.02 -9.17
CA ASP A 146 -2.29 10.80 -8.77
C ASP A 146 -3.14 10.01 -7.76
N LYS A 147 -3.23 8.70 -7.97
CA LYS A 147 -4.14 7.79 -7.27
C LYS A 147 -3.51 7.16 -6.04
N ASN A 148 -2.18 7.12 -5.93
CA ASN A 148 -1.51 6.42 -4.85
C ASN A 148 -0.17 7.05 -4.47
N VAL A 149 0.24 6.84 -3.22
CA VAL A 149 1.62 7.06 -2.77
C VAL A 149 2.01 5.82 -1.99
N MET A 150 3.15 5.23 -2.33
CA MET A 150 3.68 4.01 -1.73
C MET A 150 4.38 4.29 -0.39
N LEU A 151 4.44 3.28 0.49
CA LEU A 151 5.14 3.40 1.78
C LEU A 151 6.63 3.78 1.64
N TYR A 152 7.31 3.29 0.60
CA TYR A 152 8.72 3.63 0.38
C TYR A 152 8.88 5.10 -0.01
N GLU A 153 7.96 5.68 -0.78
CA GLU A 153 8.00 7.12 -1.12
C GLU A 153 7.80 7.99 0.12
N MET A 154 6.95 7.57 1.06
CA MET A 154 6.83 8.23 2.36
C MET A 154 8.12 8.13 3.19
N ALA A 155 8.81 6.98 3.14
CA ALA A 155 10.10 6.83 3.81
C ALA A 155 11.19 7.69 3.17
N ASP A 156 11.25 7.74 1.84
CA ASP A 156 12.17 8.60 1.09
C ASP A 156 11.92 10.07 1.42
N TYR A 157 10.66 10.51 1.48
CA TYR A 157 10.31 11.85 1.95
C TYR A 157 10.93 12.14 3.33
N VAL A 158 10.80 11.21 4.29
CA VAL A 158 11.36 11.40 5.63
C VAL A 158 12.87 11.55 5.57
N LEU A 159 13.56 10.67 4.85
CA LEU A 159 15.02 10.64 4.75
C LEU A 159 15.58 11.87 4.03
N GLU A 160 14.87 12.38 3.03
CA GLU A 160 15.35 13.47 2.18
C GLU A 160 14.92 14.87 2.66
N ASN A 161 13.78 14.97 3.37
CA ASN A 161 13.17 16.27 3.71
C ASN A 161 13.12 16.54 5.22
N THR A 162 13.67 15.65 6.05
CA THR A 162 13.69 15.82 7.52
C THR A 162 15.02 15.36 8.13
N ASN A 163 15.21 15.60 9.43
CA ASN A 163 16.34 15.05 10.20
C ASN A 163 15.99 13.72 10.90
N LEU A 164 14.88 13.08 10.50
CA LEU A 164 14.40 11.84 11.08
C LEU A 164 14.87 10.64 10.23
N GLN A 165 14.75 9.46 10.80
CA GLN A 165 14.95 8.18 10.12
C GLN A 165 13.59 7.52 9.87
N ALA A 166 13.51 6.71 8.82
CA ALA A 166 12.35 5.90 8.49
C ALA A 166 12.75 4.45 8.25
N VAL A 167 11.88 3.52 8.61
CA VAL A 167 12.02 2.10 8.30
C VAL A 167 10.66 1.53 7.91
N VAL A 168 10.60 0.90 6.73
CA VAL A 168 9.41 0.23 6.20
C VAL A 168 9.60 -1.27 6.35
N ARG A 169 8.60 -1.97 6.88
CA ARG A 169 8.64 -3.42 7.07
C ARG A 169 7.29 -4.06 6.76
N SER A 170 7.31 -5.32 6.39
CA SER A 170 6.13 -6.19 6.27
C SER A 170 6.17 -7.30 7.32
N GLY A 171 5.05 -8.00 7.50
CA GLY A 171 4.98 -9.12 8.45
C GLY A 171 4.88 -8.70 9.91
N GLY A 172 4.43 -7.47 10.20
CA GLY A 172 4.16 -7.04 11.57
C GLY A 172 3.00 -7.82 12.20
N ASP A 173 2.87 -7.74 13.52
CA ASP A 173 1.75 -8.30 14.28
C ASP A 173 1.24 -7.31 15.35
N LEU A 174 0.07 -7.59 15.93
CA LEU A 174 -0.53 -6.68 16.92
C LEU A 174 0.32 -6.51 18.18
N ASN A 175 1.09 -7.53 18.58
CA ASN A 175 1.97 -7.45 19.74
C ASN A 175 3.17 -6.54 19.48
N LEU A 176 3.72 -6.57 18.26
CA LEU A 176 4.74 -5.64 17.81
C LEU A 176 4.21 -4.21 17.84
N LEU A 177 3.02 -3.95 17.29
CA LEU A 177 2.41 -2.62 17.30
C LEU A 177 2.26 -2.09 18.74
N LYS A 178 1.71 -2.90 19.65
CA LYS A 178 1.61 -2.54 21.08
C LYS A 178 2.97 -2.29 21.71
N ARG A 179 3.96 -3.15 21.43
CA ARG A 179 5.32 -3.02 21.95
C ARG A 179 5.98 -1.71 21.50
N LEU A 180 5.80 -1.33 20.23
CA LEU A 180 6.32 -0.07 19.68
C LEU A 180 5.65 1.14 20.33
N ILE A 181 4.31 1.15 20.38
CA ILE A 181 3.53 2.24 20.97
C ILE A 181 3.84 2.41 22.47
N ALA A 182 3.91 1.31 23.23
CA ALA A 182 4.29 1.33 24.64
C ALA A 182 5.70 1.88 24.90
N ASN A 183 6.56 1.88 23.88
CA ASN A 183 7.91 2.42 23.92
C ASN A 183 8.04 3.82 23.29
N GLY A 184 6.92 4.49 22.99
CA GLY A 184 6.90 5.86 22.49
C GLY A 184 7.09 5.99 20.99
N PHE A 185 6.74 4.96 20.20
CA PHE A 185 6.79 5.01 18.74
C PHE A 185 5.38 4.84 18.16
N PRO A 186 4.75 5.91 17.65
CA PRO A 186 3.54 5.75 16.85
C PRO A 186 3.89 5.06 15.53
N VAL A 187 2.97 4.23 15.04
CA VAL A 187 3.19 3.37 13.88
C VAL A 187 2.18 3.73 12.80
N LEU A 188 2.64 4.05 11.60
CA LEU A 188 1.75 4.23 10.46
C LEU A 188 1.65 2.90 9.73
N VAL A 189 0.42 2.46 9.48
CA VAL A 189 0.10 1.21 8.77
C VAL A 189 -0.65 1.52 7.48
N GLU A 190 -0.44 0.70 6.47
CA GLU A 190 -1.27 0.67 5.26
C GLU A 190 -2.34 -0.43 5.43
N LYS A 191 -3.60 -0.11 5.17
CA LYS A 191 -4.74 -1.00 5.44
C LYS A 191 -5.83 -0.87 4.38
N GLY A 192 -6.53 -1.96 4.11
CA GLY A 192 -7.64 -2.01 3.17
C GLY A 192 -8.97 -1.70 3.84
N VAL A 193 -9.67 -0.65 3.41
CA VAL A 193 -10.95 -0.21 4.00
C VAL A 193 -12.07 -0.26 2.97
N PHE A 194 -13.29 -0.56 3.43
CA PHE A 194 -14.50 -0.35 2.63
C PHE A 194 -15.09 1.01 2.97
N ILE A 195 -14.94 1.97 2.06
CA ILE A 195 -15.54 3.30 2.17
C ILE A 195 -16.23 3.68 0.86
N LYS A 196 -17.02 4.75 0.88
CA LYS A 196 -17.71 5.22 -0.33
C LYS A 196 -16.68 5.86 -1.26
N ASP A 197 -16.55 5.33 -2.47
CA ASP A 197 -15.72 5.93 -3.50
C ASP A 197 -16.43 7.12 -4.16
N LEU A 198 -15.78 7.69 -5.18
CA LEU A 198 -16.26 8.88 -5.90
C LEU A 198 -17.57 8.64 -6.66
N SER A 199 -17.86 7.38 -6.99
CA SER A 199 -19.16 7.00 -7.54
C SER A 199 -20.29 6.99 -6.49
N GLY A 200 -19.93 7.08 -5.21
CA GLY A 200 -20.83 6.91 -4.07
C GLY A 200 -21.07 5.46 -3.68
N LYS A 201 -20.44 4.51 -4.39
CA LYS A 201 -20.52 3.06 -4.10
C LYS A 201 -19.55 2.71 -2.97
N LEU A 202 -19.99 1.83 -2.07
CA LEU A 202 -19.10 1.22 -1.09
C LEU A 202 -18.17 0.25 -1.82
N SER A 203 -16.86 0.52 -1.79
CA SER A 203 -15.86 -0.35 -2.41
C SER A 203 -14.56 -0.37 -1.61
N TRP A 204 -13.75 -1.40 -1.84
CA TRP A 204 -12.46 -1.56 -1.17
C TRP A 204 -11.42 -0.57 -1.72
N MET A 205 -10.62 -0.01 -0.82
CA MET A 205 -9.47 0.83 -1.16
C MET A 205 -8.35 0.77 -0.12
N GLY A 206 -7.13 1.04 -0.57
CA GLY A 206 -5.99 1.28 0.31
C GLY A 206 -6.17 2.58 1.08
N HIS A 207 -5.70 2.58 2.32
CA HIS A 207 -5.77 3.72 3.22
C HIS A 207 -4.67 3.62 4.27
N TYR A 208 -4.35 4.75 4.88
CA TYR A 208 -3.33 4.83 5.92
C TYR A 208 -3.94 5.26 7.26
N ALA A 209 -3.36 4.79 8.35
CA ALA A 209 -3.69 5.26 9.69
C ALA A 209 -2.44 5.31 10.56
N VAL A 210 -2.34 6.33 11.41
CA VAL A 210 -1.30 6.43 12.45
C VAL A 210 -1.84 5.85 13.75
N LEU A 211 -1.29 4.73 14.21
CA LEU A 211 -1.60 4.14 15.49
C LEU A 211 -0.75 4.80 16.58
N ASN A 212 -1.41 5.42 17.55
CA ASN A 212 -0.74 6.10 18.66
C ASN A 212 -1.22 5.63 20.04
N GLY A 213 -2.08 4.63 20.13
CA GLY A 213 -2.52 4.07 21.40
C GLY A 213 -3.21 2.72 21.26
N TYR A 214 -3.46 2.07 22.40
CA TYR A 214 -4.26 0.86 22.49
C TYR A 214 -4.92 0.72 23.87
N ASP A 215 -5.99 -0.06 23.93
CA ASP A 215 -6.74 -0.37 25.16
C ASP A 215 -7.18 -1.83 25.13
N ASP A 216 -6.50 -2.68 25.91
CA ASP A 216 -6.78 -4.12 25.97
C ASP A 216 -8.14 -4.44 26.60
N SER A 217 -8.67 -3.58 27.47
CA SER A 217 -10.01 -3.77 28.06
C SER A 217 -11.12 -3.62 27.02
N ARG A 218 -10.84 -2.89 25.94
CA ARG A 218 -11.74 -2.65 24.80
C ARG A 218 -11.32 -3.40 23.54
N ALA A 219 -10.20 -4.11 23.58
CA ALA A 219 -9.62 -4.82 22.43
C ALA A 219 -9.45 -3.95 21.18
N GLN A 220 -8.97 -2.71 21.33
CA GLN A 220 -8.87 -1.75 20.23
C GLN A 220 -7.56 -0.96 20.23
N PHE A 221 -7.10 -0.56 19.03
CA PHE A 221 -6.12 0.51 18.86
C PHE A 221 -6.82 1.87 18.79
N ILE A 222 -6.07 2.92 19.14
CA ILE A 222 -6.43 4.31 18.93
C ILE A 222 -5.61 4.82 17.75
N THR A 223 -6.29 5.38 16.75
CA THR A 223 -5.66 5.88 15.52
C THR A 223 -5.92 7.36 15.31
N GLN A 224 -5.00 8.03 14.61
CA GLN A 224 -5.28 9.27 13.90
C GLN A 224 -5.51 8.89 12.43
N ASP A 225 -6.76 8.94 11.98
CA ASP A 225 -7.14 8.50 10.64
C ASP A 225 -7.64 9.70 9.84
N SER A 226 -6.99 9.98 8.71
CA SER A 226 -7.25 11.18 7.90
C SER A 226 -8.62 11.20 7.23
N TYR A 227 -9.27 10.05 7.08
CA TYR A 227 -10.61 9.95 6.48
C TYR A 227 -11.72 10.01 7.53
N PHE A 228 -11.50 9.42 8.71
CA PHE A 228 -12.54 9.32 9.74
C PHE A 228 -12.53 10.50 10.72
N SER A 229 -11.67 10.46 11.74
CA SER A 229 -11.61 11.44 12.83
C SER A 229 -10.32 11.28 13.65
N PRO A 230 -9.96 12.28 14.48
CA PRO A 230 -8.95 12.07 15.51
C PRO A 230 -9.39 10.99 16.49
N ASP A 231 -8.41 10.31 17.10
CA ASP A 231 -8.62 9.25 18.11
C ASP A 231 -9.63 8.17 17.68
N TYR A 232 -9.68 7.86 16.38
CA TYR A 232 -10.60 6.87 15.83
C TYR A 232 -10.24 5.47 16.36
N PRO A 233 -11.17 4.78 17.06
CA PRO A 233 -10.92 3.45 17.57
C PRO A 233 -11.03 2.41 16.45
N ILE A 234 -10.13 1.42 16.45
CA ILE A 234 -10.23 0.26 15.57
C ILE A 234 -10.03 -1.02 16.39
N ASP A 235 -11.00 -1.93 16.32
CA ASP A 235 -10.91 -3.24 16.96
C ASP A 235 -9.68 -4.01 16.47
N TYR A 236 -9.02 -4.74 17.35
CA TYR A 236 -7.83 -5.55 17.03
C TYR A 236 -8.06 -6.51 15.86
N ASN A 237 -9.21 -7.19 15.85
CA ASN A 237 -9.57 -8.12 14.79
C ASN A 237 -9.88 -7.40 13.46
N GLU A 238 -10.48 -6.21 13.53
CA GLU A 238 -10.79 -5.43 12.33
C GLU A 238 -9.50 -4.87 11.72
N LEU A 239 -8.59 -4.35 12.54
CA LEU A 239 -7.27 -3.92 12.06
C LEU A 239 -6.52 -5.09 11.42
N ASP A 240 -6.46 -6.26 12.06
CA ASP A 240 -5.74 -7.43 11.50
C ASP A 240 -6.28 -7.80 10.10
N LYS A 241 -7.60 -7.79 9.92
CA LYS A 241 -8.24 -8.03 8.61
C LYS A 241 -7.89 -6.96 7.58
N GLN A 242 -7.98 -5.68 7.94
CA GLN A 242 -7.69 -4.57 7.02
C GLN A 242 -6.19 -4.52 6.68
N TRP A 243 -5.33 -4.78 7.65
CA TRP A 243 -3.87 -4.74 7.51
C TRP A 243 -3.33 -5.91 6.70
N ARG A 244 -4.00 -7.08 6.74
CA ARG A 244 -3.72 -8.22 5.87
C ARG A 244 -3.72 -7.84 4.40
N SER A 245 -4.56 -6.90 3.97
CA SER A 245 -4.59 -6.51 2.56
C SER A 245 -3.26 -5.96 2.03
N PHE A 246 -2.36 -5.55 2.92
CA PHE A 246 -1.08 -4.90 2.60
C PHE A 246 0.11 -5.62 3.24
N ASN A 247 0.05 -6.96 3.31
CA ASN A 247 1.14 -7.79 3.84
C ASN A 247 1.63 -7.38 5.23
N TYR A 248 0.73 -6.84 6.05
CA TYR A 248 1.04 -6.31 7.38
C TYR A 248 2.17 -5.27 7.35
N ALA A 249 2.15 -4.39 6.34
CA ALA A 249 3.16 -3.36 6.11
C ALA A 249 2.99 -2.15 7.04
N PHE A 250 4.10 -1.63 7.54
CA PHE A 250 4.13 -0.48 8.42
C PHE A 250 5.41 0.34 8.23
N ILE A 251 5.34 1.61 8.62
CA ILE A 251 6.48 2.52 8.71
C ILE A 251 6.67 3.02 10.14
N LEU A 252 7.91 2.99 10.61
CA LEU A 252 8.34 3.71 11.80
C LEU A 252 9.19 4.89 11.40
N ILE A 253 8.84 6.04 11.96
CA ILE A 253 9.62 7.27 11.87
C ILE A 253 10.16 7.59 13.25
N TYR A 254 11.42 7.99 13.35
CA TYR A 254 12.08 8.24 14.63
C TYR A 254 13.33 9.13 14.48
N PRO A 255 13.70 9.90 15.52
CA PRO A 255 15.00 10.58 15.59
C PRO A 255 16.15 9.58 15.61
N VAL A 256 17.28 9.90 14.98
CA VAL A 256 18.44 9.00 14.82
C VAL A 256 18.96 8.47 16.16
N GLU A 257 18.83 9.23 17.25
CA GLU A 257 19.24 8.82 18.60
C GLU A 257 18.45 7.63 19.13
N LYS A 258 17.29 7.31 18.52
CA LYS A 258 16.46 6.16 18.86
C LYS A 258 16.73 4.91 18.01
N GLN A 259 17.66 4.96 17.05
CA GLN A 259 17.98 3.85 16.13
C GLN A 259 18.16 2.51 16.87
N ASP A 260 19.03 2.47 17.88
CA ASP A 260 19.32 1.24 18.61
C ASP A 260 18.09 0.70 19.36
N GLN A 261 17.21 1.59 19.84
CA GLN A 261 15.97 1.19 20.48
C GLN A 261 15.01 0.56 19.46
N VAL A 262 14.87 1.18 18.28
CA VAL A 262 14.03 0.66 17.18
C VAL A 262 14.52 -0.71 16.73
N VAL A 263 15.82 -0.87 16.46
CA VAL A 263 16.41 -2.16 16.07
C VAL A 263 16.11 -3.26 17.11
N ARG A 264 16.27 -2.96 18.40
CA ARG A 264 15.93 -3.90 19.47
C ARG A 264 14.44 -4.24 19.53
N LEU A 265 13.55 -3.26 19.32
CA LEU A 265 12.10 -3.47 19.37
C LEU A 265 11.57 -4.24 18.16
N LEU A 266 12.18 -4.05 16.98
CA LEU A 266 11.86 -4.80 15.77
C LEU A 266 12.35 -6.25 15.85
N GLY A 267 13.48 -6.50 16.51
CA GLY A 267 14.05 -7.85 16.62
C GLY A 267 14.44 -8.37 15.23
N GLN A 268 13.93 -9.54 14.83
CA GLN A 268 14.19 -10.10 13.50
C GLN A 268 13.69 -9.20 12.37
N LEU A 269 12.60 -8.45 12.59
CA LEU A 269 12.09 -7.49 11.60
C LEU A 269 13.03 -6.29 11.39
N ALA A 270 14.12 -6.15 12.15
CA ALA A 270 15.10 -5.10 11.88
C ALA A 270 15.87 -5.37 10.58
N ASP A 271 16.03 -6.64 10.19
CA ASP A 271 16.66 -7.04 8.92
C ASP A 271 15.61 -7.20 7.81
N ASP A 272 15.87 -6.61 6.64
CA ASP A 272 14.92 -6.60 5.52
C ASP A 272 14.61 -8.02 5.03
N GLN A 273 15.63 -8.87 4.88
CA GLN A 273 15.47 -10.22 4.39
C GLN A 273 14.67 -11.07 5.38
N GLN A 274 14.95 -10.97 6.68
CA GLN A 274 14.19 -11.64 7.72
C GLN A 274 12.74 -11.14 7.78
N ALA A 275 12.49 -9.83 7.63
CA ALA A 275 11.14 -9.30 7.58
C ALA A 275 10.33 -9.87 6.42
N ASN A 276 10.93 -9.96 5.23
CA ASN A 276 10.30 -10.56 4.06
C ASN A 276 10.05 -12.06 4.24
N LEU A 277 10.96 -12.81 4.88
CA LEU A 277 10.76 -14.22 5.23
C LEU A 277 9.62 -14.40 6.24
N ILE A 278 9.54 -13.57 7.27
CA ILE A 278 8.46 -13.62 8.27
C ILE A 278 7.10 -13.34 7.62
N ALA A 279 7.04 -12.32 6.74
CA ALA A 279 5.83 -12.01 5.98
C ALA A 279 5.41 -13.18 5.05
N TYR A 280 6.38 -13.80 4.38
CA TYR A 280 6.16 -14.99 3.55
C TYR A 280 5.60 -16.17 4.35
N GLU A 281 6.21 -16.51 5.49
CA GLU A 281 5.74 -17.61 6.33
C GLU A 281 4.37 -17.35 6.94
N ARG A 282 4.08 -16.09 7.31
CA ARG A 282 2.74 -15.69 7.75
C ARG A 282 1.70 -15.91 6.65
N ALA A 283 1.99 -15.46 5.42
CA ALA A 283 1.10 -15.66 4.29
C ALA A 283 0.85 -17.16 4.00
N ASN A 284 1.90 -18.01 4.08
CA ASN A 284 1.76 -19.46 3.94
C ASN A 284 0.84 -20.07 5.00
N ALA A 285 0.98 -19.66 6.25
CA ALA A 285 0.12 -20.14 7.33
C ALA A 285 -1.35 -19.76 7.08
N GLU A 286 -1.60 -18.52 6.68
CA GLU A 286 -2.95 -17.99 6.44
C GLU A 286 -3.67 -18.68 5.27
N ILE A 287 -2.96 -19.08 4.20
CA ILE A 287 -3.55 -19.79 3.05
C ILE A 287 -4.35 -21.03 3.48
N SER A 288 -3.88 -21.76 4.49
CA SER A 288 -4.53 -23.00 4.95
C SER A 288 -5.79 -22.76 5.80
N SER A 289 -5.94 -21.56 6.36
CA SER A 289 -6.99 -21.21 7.33
C SER A 289 -7.97 -20.14 6.84
N SER A 290 -7.71 -19.54 5.68
CA SER A 290 -8.50 -18.43 5.14
C SER A 290 -9.45 -18.88 4.02
N SER A 291 -10.46 -18.04 3.75
CA SER A 291 -11.40 -18.23 2.63
C SER A 291 -11.81 -16.87 2.05
N GLY A 292 -12.43 -16.88 0.86
CA GLY A 292 -12.93 -15.66 0.20
C GLY A 292 -11.84 -14.58 0.05
N ASN A 293 -12.15 -13.35 0.43
CA ASN A 293 -11.23 -12.21 0.37
C ASN A 293 -9.95 -12.42 1.19
N GLU A 294 -10.04 -13.08 2.35
CA GLU A 294 -8.85 -13.31 3.18
C GLU A 294 -7.89 -14.28 2.49
N LEU A 295 -8.42 -15.31 1.82
CA LEU A 295 -7.61 -16.25 1.05
C LEU A 295 -6.98 -15.58 -0.18
N PHE A 296 -7.71 -14.69 -0.85
CA PHE A 296 -7.17 -13.84 -1.91
C PHE A 296 -5.94 -13.06 -1.41
N PHE A 297 -6.08 -12.33 -0.29
CA PHE A 297 -4.97 -11.54 0.25
C PHE A 297 -3.83 -12.40 0.79
N ALA A 298 -4.09 -13.58 1.36
CA ALA A 298 -3.04 -14.49 1.79
C ALA A 298 -2.14 -14.92 0.60
N TRP A 299 -2.74 -15.30 -0.54
CA TRP A 299 -1.98 -15.60 -1.76
C TRP A 299 -1.28 -14.38 -2.34
N PHE A 300 -1.95 -13.23 -2.34
CA PHE A 300 -1.38 -11.97 -2.82
C PHE A 300 -0.15 -11.54 -1.98
N ASN A 301 -0.23 -11.67 -0.65
CA ASN A 301 0.85 -11.39 0.29
C ASN A 301 2.03 -12.35 0.15
N ARG A 302 1.74 -13.64 -0.13
CA ARG A 302 2.77 -14.63 -0.43
C ARG A 302 3.57 -14.21 -1.66
N GLY A 303 2.88 -13.85 -2.75
CA GLY A 303 3.51 -13.34 -3.96
C GLY A 303 4.31 -12.06 -3.72
N THR A 304 3.76 -11.14 -2.93
CA THR A 304 4.42 -9.87 -2.56
C THR A 304 5.71 -10.12 -1.79
N SER A 305 5.70 -11.05 -0.83
CA SER A 305 6.91 -11.41 -0.08
C SER A 305 7.92 -12.15 -0.96
N GLN A 306 7.47 -13.01 -1.88
CA GLN A 306 8.35 -13.70 -2.84
C GLN A 306 9.04 -12.73 -3.82
N VAL A 307 8.36 -11.67 -4.28
CA VAL A 307 8.99 -10.60 -5.07
C VAL A 307 10.15 -9.97 -4.29
N GLN A 308 9.93 -9.64 -3.02
CA GLN A 308 10.98 -9.06 -2.17
C GLN A 308 12.13 -10.04 -1.90
N LEU A 309 11.84 -11.34 -1.89
CA LEU A 309 12.83 -12.42 -1.80
C LEU A 309 13.45 -12.80 -3.16
N GLN A 310 13.07 -12.10 -4.25
CA GLN A 310 13.51 -12.34 -5.63
C GLN A 310 13.15 -13.72 -6.20
N ASP A 311 12.17 -14.42 -5.59
CA ASP A 311 11.56 -15.62 -6.14
C ASP A 311 10.43 -15.24 -7.12
N PHE A 312 10.80 -14.71 -8.29
CA PHE A 312 9.83 -14.18 -9.25
C PHE A 312 8.95 -15.25 -9.90
N ILE A 313 9.46 -16.48 -10.05
CA ILE A 313 8.68 -17.60 -10.59
C ILE A 313 7.61 -18.02 -9.58
N GLY A 314 8.01 -18.28 -8.32
CA GLY A 314 7.05 -18.60 -7.27
C GLY A 314 6.08 -17.46 -6.99
N ALA A 315 6.53 -16.20 -7.08
CA ALA A 315 5.64 -15.04 -6.97
C ALA A 315 4.58 -15.02 -8.07
N ALA A 316 4.96 -15.30 -9.33
CA ALA A 316 4.02 -15.35 -10.45
C ALA A 316 2.94 -16.42 -10.23
N GLU A 317 3.32 -17.60 -9.74
CA GLU A 317 2.37 -18.66 -9.37
C GLU A 317 1.43 -18.23 -8.25
N SER A 318 1.95 -17.60 -7.19
CA SER A 318 1.14 -17.10 -6.08
C SER A 318 0.14 -16.04 -6.55
N TYR A 319 0.55 -15.13 -7.43
CA TYR A 319 -0.35 -14.14 -8.02
C TYR A 319 -1.36 -14.78 -8.98
N ASP A 320 -1.00 -15.80 -9.75
CA ASP A 320 -1.96 -16.54 -10.58
C ASP A 320 -3.09 -17.11 -9.72
N PHE A 321 -2.77 -17.77 -8.60
CA PHE A 321 -3.77 -18.26 -7.65
C PHE A 321 -4.60 -17.13 -7.05
N ALA A 322 -3.97 -16.00 -6.67
CA ALA A 322 -4.70 -14.84 -6.18
C ALA A 322 -5.71 -14.33 -7.23
N PHE A 323 -5.33 -14.16 -8.50
CA PHE A 323 -6.24 -13.68 -9.53
C PHE A 323 -7.33 -14.70 -9.91
N GLN A 324 -7.05 -16.01 -9.82
CA GLN A 324 -8.08 -17.05 -9.96
C GLN A 324 -9.13 -16.97 -8.84
N LEU A 325 -8.71 -16.70 -7.61
CA LEU A 325 -9.62 -16.47 -6.49
C LEU A 325 -10.39 -15.16 -6.67
N TYR A 326 -9.71 -14.10 -7.11
CA TYR A 326 -10.32 -12.80 -7.40
C TYR A 326 -11.50 -12.91 -8.38
N ALA A 327 -11.34 -13.69 -9.45
CA ALA A 327 -12.37 -13.96 -10.44
C ALA A 327 -13.63 -14.61 -9.84
N GLN A 328 -13.50 -15.33 -8.72
CA GLN A 328 -14.59 -16.02 -8.05
C GLN A 328 -15.27 -15.18 -6.96
N LEU A 329 -14.64 -14.07 -6.55
CA LEU A 329 -15.22 -13.16 -5.57
C LEU A 329 -16.47 -12.47 -6.13
N PRO A 330 -17.48 -12.17 -5.29
CA PRO A 330 -18.56 -11.27 -5.67
C PRO A 330 -18.01 -9.90 -6.06
N ASP A 331 -18.59 -9.27 -7.08
CA ASP A 331 -18.12 -7.97 -7.59
C ASP A 331 -18.02 -6.90 -6.50
N SER A 332 -18.96 -6.88 -5.54
CA SER A 332 -18.97 -5.95 -4.41
C SER A 332 -17.83 -6.14 -3.40
N GLN A 333 -17.13 -7.28 -3.45
CA GLN A 333 -16.05 -7.64 -2.54
C GLN A 333 -14.68 -7.58 -3.21
N ARG A 334 -14.61 -7.43 -4.53
CA ARG A 334 -13.36 -7.42 -5.29
C ARG A 334 -12.51 -6.18 -4.96
N PRO A 335 -11.25 -6.35 -4.54
CA PRO A 335 -10.32 -5.25 -4.36
C PRO A 335 -9.75 -4.79 -5.71
N TRP A 336 -10.60 -4.27 -6.59
CA TRP A 336 -10.24 -3.99 -7.98
C TRP A 336 -9.10 -2.95 -8.16
N ARG A 337 -8.86 -2.12 -7.15
CA ARG A 337 -7.75 -1.15 -7.09
C ARG A 337 -6.45 -1.74 -6.57
N ILE A 338 -6.37 -3.03 -6.26
CA ILE A 338 -5.20 -3.61 -5.58
C ILE A 338 -3.88 -3.32 -6.30
N VAL A 339 -3.88 -3.32 -7.63
CA VAL A 339 -2.68 -3.07 -8.44
C VAL A 339 -2.27 -1.58 -8.46
N TRP A 340 -3.17 -0.66 -8.09
CA TRP A 340 -2.81 0.74 -7.86
C TRP A 340 -1.89 0.88 -6.65
N TYR A 341 -2.13 0.06 -5.63
CA TYR A 341 -1.42 0.13 -4.36
C TYR A 341 -0.27 -0.87 -4.23
N GLN A 342 -0.31 -1.97 -5.00
CA GLN A 342 0.70 -3.02 -4.95
C GLN A 342 1.07 -3.49 -6.36
N THR A 343 2.26 -3.07 -6.81
CA THR A 343 2.78 -3.35 -8.16
C THR A 343 3.52 -4.68 -8.27
N GLY A 344 3.62 -5.46 -7.19
CA GLY A 344 4.33 -6.75 -7.14
C GLY A 344 3.98 -7.73 -8.29
N PRO A 345 2.71 -7.84 -8.76
CA PRO A 345 2.39 -8.66 -9.92
C PRO A 345 3.18 -8.31 -11.19
N TYR A 346 3.47 -7.02 -11.44
CA TYR A 346 4.26 -6.61 -12.61
C TYR A 346 5.69 -7.11 -12.53
N PHE A 347 6.33 -7.00 -11.35
CA PHE A 347 7.67 -7.53 -11.10
C PHE A 347 7.69 -9.05 -11.33
N ALA A 348 6.76 -9.77 -10.71
CA ALA A 348 6.69 -11.23 -10.79
C ALA A 348 6.55 -11.73 -12.23
N TYR A 349 5.59 -11.18 -12.99
CA TYR A 349 5.40 -11.58 -14.38
C TYR A 349 6.54 -11.13 -15.30
N TYR A 350 7.09 -9.93 -15.11
CA TYR A 350 8.19 -9.46 -15.94
C TYR A 350 9.46 -10.31 -15.76
N TYR A 351 9.91 -10.49 -14.52
CA TYR A 351 11.16 -11.20 -14.23
C TYR A 351 11.04 -12.73 -14.37
N SER A 352 9.82 -13.27 -14.48
CA SER A 352 9.58 -14.66 -14.91
C SER A 352 9.44 -14.82 -16.44
N GLY A 353 9.60 -13.74 -17.22
CA GLY A 353 9.53 -13.75 -18.68
C GLY A 353 8.10 -13.74 -19.26
N ARG A 354 7.08 -13.52 -18.43
CA ARG A 354 5.67 -13.47 -18.80
C ARG A 354 5.25 -12.05 -19.23
N TYR A 355 5.96 -11.48 -20.20
CA TYR A 355 5.74 -10.10 -20.66
C TYR A 355 4.32 -9.83 -21.16
N GLN A 356 3.67 -10.82 -21.78
CA GLN A 356 2.30 -10.67 -22.23
C GLN A 356 1.30 -10.52 -21.07
N ASP A 357 1.57 -11.13 -19.92
CA ASP A 357 0.76 -10.97 -18.72
C ASP A 357 0.96 -9.60 -18.08
N VAL A 358 2.18 -9.06 -18.10
CA VAL A 358 2.43 -7.66 -17.71
C VAL A 358 1.59 -6.71 -18.57
N ILE A 359 1.62 -6.87 -19.90
CA ILE A 359 0.86 -6.02 -20.83
C ILE A 359 -0.64 -6.11 -20.58
N LYS A 360 -1.16 -7.33 -20.38
CA LYS A 360 -2.59 -7.56 -20.12
C LYS A 360 -3.02 -6.96 -18.79
N LEU A 361 -2.26 -7.21 -17.72
CA LEU A 361 -2.59 -6.69 -16.40
C LEU A 361 -2.53 -5.16 -16.39
N ALA A 362 -1.47 -4.58 -16.93
CA ALA A 362 -1.33 -3.12 -16.99
C ALA A 362 -2.43 -2.46 -17.84
N SER A 363 -2.79 -3.07 -18.97
CA SER A 363 -3.90 -2.55 -19.79
C SER A 363 -5.23 -2.64 -19.04
N LEU A 364 -5.51 -3.76 -18.38
CA LEU A 364 -6.72 -3.90 -17.55
C LEU A 364 -6.78 -2.83 -16.45
N THR A 365 -5.65 -2.60 -15.76
CA THR A 365 -5.54 -1.60 -14.69
C THR A 365 -5.76 -0.18 -15.19
N ILE A 366 -5.20 0.17 -16.37
CA ILE A 366 -5.36 1.47 -17.01
C ILE A 366 -6.80 1.65 -17.52
N ASP A 367 -7.36 0.66 -18.21
CA ASP A 367 -8.67 0.75 -18.85
C ASP A 367 -9.82 0.76 -17.82
N ALA A 368 -9.65 0.10 -16.68
CA ALA A 368 -10.63 0.10 -15.59
C ALA A 368 -10.63 1.40 -14.75
N ALA A 369 -9.60 2.23 -14.87
CA ALA A 369 -9.45 3.43 -14.06
C ALA A 369 -9.98 4.68 -14.78
N ASN A 370 -10.93 5.39 -14.16
CA ASN A 370 -11.29 6.72 -14.65
C ASN A 370 -10.14 7.70 -14.42
N GLU A 371 -9.66 8.29 -15.53
CA GLU A 371 -8.47 9.14 -15.57
C GLU A 371 -7.26 8.41 -14.92
N PRO A 372 -6.62 7.50 -15.67
CA PRO A 372 -5.70 6.50 -15.13
C PRO A 372 -4.32 7.10 -14.83
N TYR A 373 -4.23 8.04 -13.89
CA TYR A 373 -2.98 8.59 -13.37
C TYR A 373 -2.25 7.54 -12.51
N LEU A 374 -1.70 6.55 -13.20
CA LEU A 374 -1.06 5.33 -12.68
C LEU A 374 0.23 5.11 -13.47
N GLU A 375 1.19 6.02 -13.34
CA GLU A 375 2.41 6.05 -14.14
C GLU A 375 3.20 4.75 -14.11
N GLU A 376 3.14 3.99 -13.01
CA GLU A 376 3.82 2.71 -12.86
C GLU A 376 3.21 1.69 -13.81
N SER A 377 1.89 1.70 -14.00
CA SER A 377 1.22 0.78 -14.93
C SER A 377 1.66 1.04 -16.37
N PHE A 378 1.80 2.32 -16.76
CA PHE A 378 2.36 2.70 -18.06
C PHE A 378 3.84 2.28 -18.18
N TYR A 379 4.66 2.55 -17.17
CA TYR A 379 6.07 2.15 -17.14
C TYR A 379 6.24 0.63 -17.29
N TRP A 380 5.49 -0.17 -16.52
CA TRP A 380 5.58 -1.63 -16.57
C TRP A 380 5.12 -2.20 -17.92
N ARG A 381 4.06 -1.63 -18.50
CA ARG A 381 3.62 -2.00 -19.84
C ARG A 381 4.66 -1.64 -20.90
N ALA A 382 5.27 -0.46 -20.80
CA ALA A 382 6.37 -0.05 -21.67
C ALA A 382 7.56 -1.01 -21.57
N LEU A 383 7.96 -1.36 -20.35
CA LEU A 383 9.07 -2.28 -20.11
C LEU A 383 8.82 -3.66 -20.75
N ALA A 384 7.59 -4.16 -20.66
CA ALA A 384 7.19 -5.39 -21.33
C ALA A 384 7.14 -5.26 -22.87
N PHE A 385 6.69 -4.11 -23.40
CA PHE A 385 6.75 -3.85 -24.85
C PHE A 385 8.19 -3.84 -25.36
N VAL A 386 9.14 -3.22 -24.63
CA VAL A 386 10.56 -3.26 -24.98
C VAL A 386 11.08 -4.70 -25.02
N ALA A 387 10.71 -5.52 -24.03
CA ALA A 387 11.12 -6.93 -23.99
C ALA A 387 10.59 -7.77 -25.18
N LEU A 388 9.48 -7.34 -25.80
CA LEU A 388 8.90 -7.93 -27.00
C LEU A 388 9.35 -7.24 -28.31
N GLY A 389 10.22 -6.22 -28.23
CA GLY A 389 10.69 -5.45 -29.39
C GLY A 389 9.69 -4.41 -29.93
N GLU A 390 8.64 -4.10 -29.17
CA GLU A 390 7.57 -3.17 -29.55
C GLU A 390 7.86 -1.72 -29.12
N ASN A 391 9.05 -1.20 -29.48
CA ASN A 391 9.59 0.06 -28.97
C ASN A 391 8.68 1.28 -29.19
N GLN A 392 7.93 1.36 -30.30
CA GLN A 392 7.02 2.50 -30.51
C GLN A 392 5.89 2.54 -29.47
N LYS A 393 5.35 1.38 -29.07
CA LYS A 393 4.34 1.32 -28.02
C LYS A 393 4.93 1.66 -26.67
N ALA A 394 6.14 1.16 -26.39
CA ALA A 394 6.87 1.50 -25.17
C ALA A 394 7.08 3.01 -25.03
N LEU A 395 7.52 3.69 -26.10
CA LEU A 395 7.69 5.15 -26.09
C LEU A 395 6.38 5.88 -25.82
N SER A 396 5.26 5.45 -26.42
CA SER A 396 3.95 6.04 -26.15
C SER A 396 3.59 5.95 -24.67
N ASP A 397 3.77 4.79 -24.04
CA ASP A 397 3.49 4.61 -22.62
C ASP A 397 4.44 5.42 -21.73
N LEU A 398 5.72 5.53 -22.10
CA LEU A 398 6.69 6.33 -21.36
C LEU A 398 6.38 7.83 -21.43
N TYR A 399 5.91 8.34 -22.59
CA TYR A 399 5.46 9.73 -22.69
C TYR A 399 4.28 10.00 -21.76
N THR A 400 3.28 9.10 -21.73
CA THR A 400 2.14 9.23 -20.81
C THR A 400 2.56 9.14 -19.35
N SER A 401 3.46 8.21 -19.01
CA SER A 401 4.03 8.07 -17.66
C SER A 401 4.69 9.38 -17.19
N LEU A 402 5.48 10.03 -18.06
CA LEU A 402 6.15 11.29 -17.75
C LEU A 402 5.24 12.53 -17.85
N GLU A 403 4.12 12.45 -18.57
CA GLU A 403 3.06 13.47 -18.50
C GLU A 403 2.41 13.48 -17.12
N TYR A 404 2.18 12.31 -16.54
CA TYR A 404 1.53 12.16 -15.24
C TYR A 404 2.49 12.39 -14.08
N HIS A 405 3.73 11.90 -14.19
CA HIS A 405 4.77 12.09 -13.20
C HIS A 405 6.04 12.62 -13.90
N PRO A 406 6.16 13.96 -14.07
CA PRO A 406 7.35 14.56 -14.63
C PRO A 406 8.59 14.19 -13.83
N GLY A 407 9.58 13.59 -14.50
CA GLY A 407 10.82 13.17 -13.85
C GLY A 407 10.78 11.78 -13.20
N PHE A 408 9.72 10.99 -13.41
CA PHE A 408 9.63 9.62 -12.90
C PHE A 408 10.86 8.79 -13.34
N GLY A 409 11.76 8.55 -12.39
CA GLY A 409 13.12 8.04 -12.63
C GLY A 409 13.18 6.77 -13.50
N PRO A 410 12.35 5.74 -13.24
CA PRO A 410 12.31 4.53 -14.07
C PRO A 410 11.96 4.82 -15.54
N SER A 411 10.97 5.68 -15.79
CA SER A 411 10.58 6.04 -17.16
C SER A 411 11.62 6.88 -17.87
N VAL A 412 12.26 7.83 -17.17
CA VAL A 412 13.39 8.60 -17.71
C VAL A 412 14.53 7.68 -18.11
N ALA A 413 14.90 6.74 -17.24
CA ALA A 413 15.99 5.80 -17.51
C ALA A 413 15.68 4.91 -18.72
N LEU A 414 14.44 4.39 -18.83
CA LEU A 414 14.06 3.54 -19.97
C LEU A 414 14.03 4.32 -21.29
N MET A 415 13.55 5.57 -21.29
CA MET A 415 13.63 6.43 -22.48
C MET A 415 15.07 6.65 -22.95
N GLN A 416 16.00 6.92 -22.03
CA GLN A 416 17.42 7.08 -22.36
C GLN A 416 18.02 5.80 -22.95
N GLN A 417 17.66 4.62 -22.40
CA GLN A 417 18.08 3.33 -22.95
C GLN A 417 17.56 3.09 -24.37
N LEU A 418 16.37 3.60 -24.69
CA LEU A 418 15.77 3.56 -26.02
C LEU A 418 16.36 4.63 -26.98
N GLY A 419 17.33 5.43 -26.54
CA GLY A 419 17.99 6.44 -27.35
C GLY A 419 17.23 7.76 -27.48
N VAL A 420 16.21 7.98 -26.64
CA VAL A 420 15.51 9.28 -26.56
C VAL A 420 16.27 10.17 -25.57
N THR A 421 16.75 11.30 -26.05
CA THR A 421 17.36 12.35 -25.21
C THR A 421 16.31 13.42 -24.93
N GLN A 422 16.24 13.87 -23.67
CA GLN A 422 15.28 14.88 -23.21
C GLN A 422 15.47 16.23 -23.88
#